data_AF-A0A438HVF4-F1
#
_entry.id   AF-A0A438HVF4-F1
#
_cell.length_a   1.000
_cell.length_b   1.000
_cell.length_c   1.000
_cell.angle_alpha   90.00
_cell.angle_beta   90.00
_cell.angle_gamma   90.00
#
_symmetry.space_group_name_H-M   'P 1'
#
loop_
_entity.id
_entity.type
_entity.pdbx_description
1 polymer ?
#
loop_
_entity_poly.entity_id
_entity_poly.type
_entity_poly.pdbx_seq_one_letter_code
_entity_poly.pdbx_strand_id
1 'polypeptide(L)'
;METHRSMGENVEPVLFIADEESNWVYSQAVNWELCDSRTERSDIDSNDGGNLVTILNLSWKGVVTLLQLGKGALAVKVNVPDIILTLISLANESLRRAAEAWSSRTETITAAEAKRKFLPVKFYLINAVRISSQYPCQAYLVYREIILCVLMISTLGISLSIEKHLKTASEVLAELLEPTYFHLLNSLLNSAQVKQELKFQILDWLFIDGHNSNSSVGDPSTSYWTASMDTIFTVSCEAMPGARILLLSRVALFLNILKSSRDLEEDVRLGIARKLGWLLDVLVDEEVYSSVLVLQVPILYGSGQTLELVWQPMFSSLILSLKTFMIVISPSPMWSEFEFFLLQNFFHPHFLCWEIVMELWCFMVRHAEIEMVVGIIDKLCSLLKSVASIHPVLAPSCPLRKMARSICKILSSGTDSIVDQVYSSIVGDDRSQLSLVMHIALLMEGFPLNLLSDSMKSIATRRIMTDYLGFIDSFDDKTLQACSSGVFGLPVFALSAALQSIEVKTSDIDTKTLRF
;
A
#
# COMPACT_ATOMS: atom_id res chain seq x y z
N MET A 1 -4.41 24.68 81.37
CA MET A 1 -4.31 23.61 80.37
C MET A 1 -4.81 24.21 79.05
N GLU A 2 -3.99 25.00 78.35
CA GLU A 2 -2.84 24.54 77.51
C GLU A 2 -3.36 23.73 76.32
N THR A 3 -3.04 23.95 75.06
CA THR A 3 -2.06 24.75 74.30
C THR A 3 -2.49 24.51 72.84
N HIS A 4 -2.48 25.45 71.90
CA HIS A 4 -1.29 25.77 71.11
C HIS A 4 -1.56 26.96 70.17
N ARG A 5 -0.51 27.77 70.03
CA ARG A 5 -0.34 28.97 69.20
C ARG A 5 -0.58 28.71 67.71
N SER A 6 -1.27 29.64 67.06
CA SER A 6 -1.01 29.96 65.65
C SER A 6 0.25 30.83 65.58
N MET A 7 1.29 30.34 64.91
CA MET A 7 2.35 31.17 64.35
C MET A 7 2.32 30.95 62.84
N GLY A 8 2.19 32.05 62.12
CA GLY A 8 2.22 32.04 60.67
C GLY A 8 3.64 31.80 60.16
N GLU A 9 3.72 31.13 59.01
CA GLU A 9 4.81 31.26 58.06
C GLU A 9 4.17 31.30 56.68
N ASN A 10 4.23 32.49 56.07
CA ASN A 10 4.16 32.65 54.62
C ASN A 10 5.31 31.83 54.04
N VAL A 11 4.99 30.73 53.36
CA VAL A 11 5.94 30.07 52.47
C VAL A 11 5.38 30.22 51.07
N GLU A 12 5.86 31.26 50.39
CA GLU A 12 5.82 31.35 48.93
C GLU A 12 6.37 30.05 48.34
N PRO A 13 5.67 29.37 47.41
CA PRO A 13 6.29 28.30 46.67
C PRO A 13 7.40 28.92 45.82
N VAL A 14 8.64 28.52 46.14
CA VAL A 14 9.89 28.82 45.45
C VAL A 14 9.70 28.62 43.94
N LEU A 15 9.36 29.70 43.24
CA LEU A 15 9.22 29.77 41.79
C LEU A 15 10.54 30.22 41.11
N PHE A 16 11.64 30.26 41.86
CA PHE A 16 12.87 30.97 41.49
C PHE A 16 14.12 30.07 41.36
N ILE A 17 13.98 28.79 41.00
CA ILE A 17 15.13 27.92 40.66
C ILE A 17 14.89 27.09 39.36
N ALA A 18 13.73 27.23 38.70
CA ALA A 18 13.41 26.40 37.53
C ALA A 18 14.00 26.91 36.18
N ASP A 19 14.50 28.14 36.10
CA ASP A 19 14.98 28.73 34.84
C ASP A 19 16.43 28.35 34.50
N GLU A 20 17.31 28.13 35.48
CA GLU A 20 18.72 27.83 35.23
C GLU A 20 18.99 26.35 35.01
N GLU A 21 18.37 25.43 35.77
CA GLU A 21 18.59 23.99 35.61
C GLU A 21 17.95 23.42 34.32
N SER A 22 16.79 23.95 33.92
CA SER A 22 16.13 23.58 32.65
C SER A 22 16.96 24.02 31.44
N ASN A 23 17.51 25.24 31.50
CA ASN A 23 18.45 25.74 30.49
C ASN A 23 19.79 25.00 30.53
N TRP A 24 20.24 24.51 31.69
CA TRP A 24 21.47 23.74 31.82
C TRP A 24 21.34 22.34 31.18
N VAL A 25 20.22 21.64 31.38
CA VAL A 25 19.96 20.34 30.74
C VAL A 25 19.73 20.49 29.23
N TYR A 26 19.02 21.53 28.80
CA TYR A 26 18.83 21.86 27.38
C TYR A 26 20.16 22.27 26.72
N SER A 27 20.98 23.09 27.40
CA SER A 27 22.34 23.46 26.99
C SER A 27 23.28 22.25 26.93
N GLN A 28 23.16 21.26 27.81
CA GLN A 28 23.94 20.02 27.75
C GLN A 28 23.56 19.14 26.54
N ALA A 29 22.27 19.09 26.18
CA ALA A 29 21.81 18.37 25.00
C ALA A 29 22.27 19.05 23.69
N VAL A 30 22.22 20.38 23.63
CA VAL A 30 22.68 21.19 22.48
C VAL A 30 24.21 21.22 22.38
N ASN A 31 24.94 21.30 23.51
CA ASN A 31 26.41 21.23 23.52
C ASN A 31 26.96 19.84 23.14
N TRP A 32 26.12 18.80 23.02
CA TRP A 32 26.58 17.49 22.58
C TRP A 32 26.66 17.33 21.05
N GLU A 33 26.02 18.20 20.25
CA GLU A 33 26.33 18.34 18.81
C GLU A 33 27.83 18.62 18.60
N LEU A 34 28.45 19.34 19.55
CA LEU A 34 29.88 19.66 19.55
C LEU A 34 30.78 18.53 20.07
N CYS A 35 30.29 17.66 20.96
CA CYS A 35 31.08 16.53 21.45
C CYS A 35 31.11 15.35 20.47
N ASP A 36 29.99 15.04 19.80
CA ASP A 36 29.97 13.97 18.79
C ASP A 36 30.89 14.29 17.60
N SER A 37 31.04 15.58 17.26
CA SER A 37 32.02 16.06 16.26
C SER A 37 33.50 15.98 16.71
N ARG A 38 33.76 15.84 18.02
CA ARG A 38 35.12 15.80 18.58
C ARG A 38 35.61 14.40 18.95
N THR A 39 34.72 13.45 19.22
CA THR A 39 35.11 12.08 19.61
C THR A 39 35.62 11.20 18.47
N GLU A 40 35.50 11.62 17.20
CA GLU A 40 36.06 10.89 16.04
C GLU A 40 37.52 11.26 15.72
N ARG A 41 38.21 12.01 16.58
CA ARG A 41 39.67 12.27 16.43
C ARG A 41 40.56 11.56 17.43
N SER A 42 40.01 10.65 18.21
CA SER A 42 40.79 9.80 19.10
C SER A 42 40.09 8.48 19.31
N ASP A 43 40.72 7.40 18.83
CA ASP A 43 40.59 6.07 19.45
C ASP A 43 40.86 6.25 20.95
N ILE A 44 39.80 6.39 21.75
CA ILE A 44 39.89 6.37 23.21
C ILE A 44 39.41 5.01 23.67
N ASP A 45 40.32 4.38 24.41
CA ASP A 45 40.25 3.12 25.13
C ASP A 45 38.84 2.68 25.55
N SER A 46 38.65 1.37 25.40
CA SER A 46 37.45 0.55 25.61
C SER A 46 36.93 0.46 27.05
N ASN A 47 37.15 1.47 27.90
CA ASN A 47 36.72 1.45 29.31
C ASN A 47 35.70 2.53 29.71
N ASP A 48 35.50 3.60 28.92
CA ASP A 48 34.65 4.75 29.30
C ASP A 48 33.31 4.86 28.53
N GLY A 49 33.14 4.09 27.45
CA GLY A 49 31.93 4.11 26.62
C GLY A 49 30.64 3.68 27.34
N GLY A 50 30.76 2.83 28.37
CA GLY A 50 29.61 2.38 29.19
C GLY A 50 29.04 3.48 30.09
N ASN A 51 29.89 4.39 30.56
CA ASN A 51 29.49 5.49 31.44
C ASN A 51 28.70 6.56 30.65
N LEU A 52 29.18 6.89 29.45
CA LEU A 52 28.52 7.83 28.52
C LEU A 52 27.13 7.36 28.07
N VAL A 53 26.97 6.09 27.71
CA VAL A 53 25.65 5.53 27.35
C VAL A 53 24.68 5.55 28.53
N THR A 54 25.20 5.32 29.75
CA THR A 54 24.39 5.36 30.97
C THR A 54 23.95 6.79 31.29
N ILE A 55 24.84 7.77 31.17
CA ILE A 55 24.55 9.21 31.34
C ILE A 55 23.53 9.68 30.30
N LEU A 56 23.69 9.28 29.03
CA LEU A 56 22.76 9.62 27.94
C LEU A 56 21.36 9.05 28.21
N ASN A 57 21.28 7.78 28.61
CA ASN A 57 20.02 7.14 28.97
C ASN A 57 19.36 7.79 30.19
N LEU A 58 20.14 8.14 31.22
CA LEU A 58 19.63 8.85 32.41
C LEU A 58 19.14 10.26 32.07
N SER A 59 19.89 10.99 31.24
CA SER A 59 19.57 12.36 30.84
C SER A 59 18.27 12.42 30.04
N TRP A 60 18.12 11.54 29.03
CA TRP A 60 16.88 11.46 28.26
C TRP A 60 15.69 10.91 29.06
N LYS A 61 15.92 9.97 29.97
CA LYS A 61 14.89 9.58 30.94
C LYS A 61 14.46 10.77 31.79
N GLY A 62 15.41 11.60 32.23
CA GLY A 62 15.12 12.86 32.93
C GLY A 62 14.27 13.80 32.09
N VAL A 63 14.68 14.11 30.85
CA VAL A 63 13.94 14.98 29.93
C VAL A 63 12.53 14.46 29.65
N VAL A 64 12.38 13.16 29.32
CA VAL A 64 11.07 12.55 29.07
C VAL A 64 10.20 12.57 30.32
N THR A 65 10.76 12.28 31.49
CA THR A 65 10.02 12.29 32.76
C THR A 65 9.58 13.70 33.13
N LEU A 66 10.44 14.70 32.97
CA LEU A 66 10.10 16.12 33.20
C LEU A 66 8.99 16.58 32.24
N LEU A 67 9.09 16.21 30.96
CA LEU A 67 8.04 16.49 29.98
C LEU A 67 6.74 15.77 30.32
N GLN A 68 6.78 14.54 30.84
CA GLN A 68 5.57 13.82 31.25
C GLN A 68 4.93 14.42 32.51
N LEU A 69 5.73 14.80 33.51
CA LEU A 69 5.25 15.35 34.78
C LEU A 69 4.78 16.81 34.65
N GLY A 70 5.46 17.60 33.82
CA GLY A 70 5.18 19.03 33.62
C GLY A 70 3.90 19.35 32.84
N LYS A 71 3.39 18.38 32.05
CA LYS A 71 2.19 18.52 31.21
C LYS A 71 2.18 19.84 30.39
N GLY A 72 0.99 20.37 30.08
CA GLY A 72 0.83 21.60 29.29
C GLY A 72 1.50 22.86 29.86
N ALA A 73 1.89 22.88 31.14
CA ALA A 73 2.62 24.01 31.73
C ALA A 73 4.08 24.06 31.27
N LEU A 74 4.71 22.91 30.99
CA LEU A 74 6.08 22.84 30.47
C LEU A 74 6.13 23.04 28.95
N ALA A 75 5.07 22.67 28.21
CA ALA A 75 4.99 22.87 26.77
C ALA A 75 5.07 24.35 26.34
N VAL A 76 4.77 25.28 27.25
CA VAL A 76 4.91 26.74 27.03
C VAL A 76 6.35 27.21 27.27
N LYS A 77 7.16 26.43 28.01
CA LYS A 77 8.54 26.78 28.40
C LYS A 77 9.62 25.98 27.67
N VAL A 78 9.26 24.83 27.11
CA VAL A 78 10.17 23.92 26.41
C VAL A 78 9.75 23.83 24.96
N ASN A 79 10.70 24.09 24.04
CA ASN A 79 10.46 23.94 22.61
C ASN A 79 10.41 22.44 22.23
N VAL A 80 9.24 21.84 22.40
CA VAL A 80 8.98 20.43 22.06
C VAL A 80 9.30 20.12 20.59
N PRO A 81 8.89 20.96 19.60
CA PRO A 81 9.33 20.81 18.22
C PRO A 81 10.85 20.64 18.05
N ASP A 82 11.66 21.53 18.64
CA ASP A 82 13.13 21.46 18.54
C ASP A 82 13.70 20.18 19.13
N ILE A 83 13.13 19.67 20.22
CA ILE A 83 13.56 18.40 20.83
C ILE A 83 13.30 17.23 19.87
N ILE A 84 12.12 17.22 19.23
CA ILE A 84 11.78 16.19 18.24
C ILE A 84 12.75 16.26 17.05
N LEU A 85 13.02 17.47 16.54
CA LEU A 85 13.98 17.70 15.46
C LEU A 85 15.38 17.24 15.83
N THR A 86 15.83 17.53 17.05
CA THR A 86 17.13 17.09 17.56
C THR A 86 17.22 15.56 17.55
N LEU A 87 16.22 14.86 18.09
CA LEU A 87 16.18 13.39 18.10
C LEU A 87 16.17 12.79 16.69
N ILE A 88 15.42 13.39 15.76
CA ILE A 88 15.39 12.98 14.35
C ILE A 88 16.76 13.20 13.69
N SER A 89 17.40 14.34 13.94
CA SER A 89 18.72 14.64 13.37
C SER A 89 19.78 13.64 13.84
N LEU A 90 19.78 13.30 15.14
CA LEU A 90 20.70 12.31 15.71
C LEU A 90 20.48 10.90 15.12
N ALA A 91 19.22 10.52 14.89
CA ALA A 91 18.87 9.27 14.24
C ALA A 91 19.35 9.25 12.78
N ASN A 92 19.07 10.30 12.01
CA ASN A 92 19.45 10.43 10.61
C ASN A 92 20.98 10.46 10.44
N GLU A 93 21.69 11.21 11.27
CA GLU A 93 23.16 11.30 11.26
C GLU A 93 23.79 9.93 11.52
N SER A 94 23.29 9.22 12.55
CA SER A 94 23.78 7.88 12.90
C SER A 94 23.60 6.88 11.75
N LEU A 95 22.48 6.98 11.03
CA LEU A 95 22.20 6.16 9.86
C LEU A 95 23.02 6.56 8.64
N ARG A 96 23.24 7.86 8.42
CA ARG A 96 24.09 8.36 7.34
C ARG A 96 25.50 7.81 7.47
N ARG A 97 26.10 7.89 8.66
CA ARG A 97 27.44 7.32 8.92
C ARG A 97 27.48 5.80 8.73
N ALA A 98 26.40 5.10 9.08
CA ALA A 98 26.31 3.66 8.82
C ALA A 98 26.23 3.37 7.32
N ALA A 99 25.43 4.14 6.57
CA ALA A 99 25.29 4.04 5.12
C ALA A 99 26.62 4.33 4.40
N GLU A 100 27.34 5.38 4.78
CA GLU A 100 28.68 5.70 4.28
C GLU A 100 29.66 4.53 4.50
N ALA A 101 29.70 3.99 5.72
CA ALA A 101 30.59 2.89 6.09
C ALA A 101 30.29 1.58 5.35
N TRP A 102 29.04 1.36 4.95
CA TRP A 102 28.61 0.15 4.25
C TRP A 102 28.62 0.29 2.73
N SER A 103 28.49 1.50 2.18
CA SER A 103 28.42 1.73 0.73
C SER A 103 29.69 1.31 -0.03
N SER A 104 30.85 1.33 0.63
CA SER A 104 32.13 0.91 0.03
C SER A 104 32.54 -0.52 0.38
N ARG A 105 31.70 -1.27 1.12
CA ARG A 105 32.05 -2.62 1.59
C ARG A 105 31.52 -3.69 0.66
N THR A 106 32.31 -4.74 0.49
CA THR A 106 31.91 -5.95 -0.25
C THR A 106 31.66 -7.15 0.66
N GLU A 107 31.99 -7.02 1.95
CA GLU A 107 31.86 -8.08 2.95
C GLU A 107 30.45 -8.12 3.54
N THR A 108 29.98 -9.31 3.89
CA THR A 108 28.67 -9.51 4.52
C THR A 108 28.64 -8.88 5.91
N ILE A 109 27.66 -8.00 6.16
CA ILE A 109 27.46 -7.42 7.49
C ILE A 109 26.82 -8.45 8.42
N THR A 110 27.42 -8.63 9.60
CA THR A 110 26.88 -9.54 10.61
C THR A 110 25.69 -8.93 11.35
N ALA A 111 24.78 -9.75 11.86
CA ALA A 111 23.65 -9.27 12.64
C ALA A 111 24.10 -8.49 13.90
N ALA A 112 25.18 -8.92 14.56
CA ALA A 112 25.72 -8.23 15.73
C ALA A 112 26.25 -6.83 15.39
N GLU A 113 26.90 -6.67 14.24
CA GLU A 113 27.37 -5.38 13.75
C GLU A 113 26.20 -4.45 13.39
N ALA A 114 25.22 -4.94 12.63
CA ALA A 114 24.03 -4.18 12.29
C ALA A 114 23.26 -3.75 13.55
N LYS A 115 23.07 -4.66 14.53
CA LYS A 115 22.43 -4.33 15.81
C LYS A 115 23.18 -3.24 16.56
N ARG A 116 24.52 -3.29 16.57
CA ARG A 116 25.35 -2.25 17.21
C ARG A 116 25.13 -0.86 16.59
N LYS A 117 24.99 -0.77 15.27
CA LYS A 117 24.74 0.50 14.56
C LYS A 117 23.30 1.00 14.71
N PHE A 118 22.32 0.10 14.75
CA PHE A 118 20.90 0.50 14.83
C PHE A 118 20.36 0.71 16.25
N LEU A 119 20.99 0.18 17.30
CA LEU A 119 20.53 0.38 18.68
C LEU A 119 20.48 1.86 19.12
N PRO A 120 21.49 2.71 18.83
CA PRO A 120 21.41 4.14 19.11
C PRO A 120 20.26 4.82 18.35
N VAL A 121 20.07 4.46 17.08
CA VAL A 121 18.97 4.99 16.24
C VAL A 121 17.62 4.65 16.86
N LYS A 122 17.42 3.39 17.26
CA LYS A 122 16.22 2.93 17.96
C LYS A 122 15.97 3.75 19.23
N PHE A 123 17.01 4.03 20.00
CA PHE A 123 16.91 4.84 21.20
C PHE A 123 16.39 6.26 20.91
N TYR A 124 16.94 6.94 19.91
CA TYR A 124 16.47 8.28 19.52
C TYR A 124 15.01 8.26 19.03
N LEU A 125 14.68 7.31 18.16
CA LEU A 125 13.32 7.16 17.63
C LEU A 125 12.29 6.82 18.73
N ILE A 126 12.61 5.96 19.69
CA ILE A 126 11.70 5.64 20.81
C ILE A 126 11.40 6.89 21.64
N ASN A 127 12.39 7.75 21.88
CA ASN A 127 12.17 8.99 22.62
C ASN A 127 11.35 9.99 21.79
N ALA A 128 11.60 10.08 20.48
CA ALA A 128 10.82 10.93 19.57
C ALA A 128 9.35 10.49 19.54
N VAL A 129 9.09 9.17 19.49
CA VAL A 129 7.75 8.58 19.59
C VAL A 129 7.08 8.99 20.90
N ARG A 130 7.74 8.78 22.04
CA ARG A 130 7.16 9.09 23.37
C ARG A 130 6.76 10.55 23.50
N ILE A 131 7.61 11.46 23.04
CA ILE A 131 7.35 12.89 23.08
C ILE A 131 6.22 13.25 22.10
N SER A 132 6.24 12.71 20.89
CA SER A 132 5.23 12.98 19.86
C SER A 132 3.84 12.49 20.27
N SER A 133 3.74 11.30 20.86
CA SER A 133 2.48 10.78 21.41
C SER A 133 1.94 11.63 22.57
N GLN A 134 2.83 12.21 23.38
CA GLN A 134 2.45 13.06 24.52
C GLN A 134 2.04 14.47 24.08
N TYR A 135 2.68 15.00 23.03
CA TYR A 135 2.49 16.37 22.52
C TYR A 135 2.18 16.40 21.02
N PRO A 136 1.08 15.76 20.58
CA PRO A 136 0.81 15.53 19.16
C PRO A 136 0.60 16.83 18.37
N CYS A 137 0.02 17.88 18.96
CA CYS A 137 -0.11 19.18 18.31
C CYS A 137 1.24 19.88 18.09
N GLN A 138 2.22 19.65 18.98
CA GLN A 138 3.58 20.19 18.83
C GLN A 138 4.37 19.37 17.82
N ALA A 139 4.23 18.04 17.87
CA ALA A 139 4.84 17.15 16.88
C ALA A 139 4.32 17.42 15.46
N TYR A 140 3.04 17.79 15.32
CA TYR A 140 2.49 18.22 14.04
C TYR A 140 3.23 19.44 13.46
N LEU A 141 3.80 20.34 14.25
CA LEU A 141 4.54 21.50 13.72
C LEU A 141 5.80 21.10 12.94
N VAL A 142 6.31 19.88 13.16
CA VAL A 142 7.51 19.30 12.53
C VAL A 142 7.17 18.00 11.78
N TYR A 143 5.92 17.88 11.32
CA TYR A 143 5.44 16.66 10.66
C TYR A 143 6.20 16.33 9.37
N ARG A 144 6.73 17.34 8.67
CA ARG A 144 7.47 17.16 7.42
C ARG A 144 8.80 16.46 7.67
N GLU A 145 9.49 16.83 8.74
CA GLU A 145 10.74 16.24 9.18
C GLU A 145 10.53 14.83 9.72
N ILE A 146 9.42 14.59 10.42
CA ILE A 146 9.00 13.24 10.82
C ILE A 146 8.79 12.36 9.58
N ILE A 147 8.01 12.83 8.60
CA ILE A 147 7.76 12.10 7.35
C ILE A 147 9.07 11.81 6.62
N LEU A 148 9.92 12.81 6.45
CA LEU A 148 11.20 12.67 5.76
C LEU A 148 12.10 11.64 6.46
N CYS A 149 12.21 11.69 7.79
CA CYS A 149 12.95 10.70 8.56
C CYS A 149 12.44 9.27 8.33
N VAL A 150 11.12 9.07 8.40
CA VAL A 150 10.49 7.77 8.14
C VAL A 150 10.79 7.27 6.73
N LEU A 151 10.68 8.14 5.72
CA LEU A 151 10.99 7.79 4.34
C LEU A 151 12.47 7.48 4.14
N MET A 152 13.40 8.21 4.76
CA MET A 152 14.83 7.96 4.67
C MET A 152 15.21 6.61 5.29
N ILE A 153 14.67 6.27 6.46
CA ILE A 153 14.91 4.97 7.10
C ILE A 153 14.35 3.83 6.24
N SER A 154 13.13 4.00 5.71
CA SER A 154 12.52 3.01 4.83
C SER A 154 13.30 2.83 3.52
N THR A 155 13.78 3.92 2.93
CA THR A 155 14.63 3.91 1.72
C THR A 155 15.95 3.20 1.96
N LEU A 156 16.58 3.44 3.12
CA LEU A 156 17.77 2.70 3.52
C LEU A 156 17.46 1.20 3.65
N GLY A 157 16.37 0.82 4.31
CA GLY A 157 15.95 -0.58 4.44
C GLY A 157 15.79 -1.31 3.10
N ILE A 158 15.17 -0.64 2.13
CA ILE A 158 15.02 -1.15 0.75
C ILE A 158 16.39 -1.26 0.06
N SER A 159 17.25 -0.25 0.18
CA SER A 159 18.60 -0.26 -0.41
C SER A 159 19.45 -1.41 0.13
N LEU A 160 19.37 -1.69 1.45
CA LEU A 160 20.03 -2.83 2.08
C LEU A 160 19.47 -4.18 1.60
N SER A 161 18.20 -4.25 1.20
CA SER A 161 17.54 -5.49 0.77
C SER A 161 17.94 -5.95 -0.63
N ILE A 162 18.32 -4.98 -1.47
CA ILE A 162 18.81 -5.16 -2.83
C ILE A 162 20.17 -5.85 -2.80
N GLU A 163 21.08 -5.33 -1.97
CA GLU A 163 22.45 -5.79 -1.91
C GLU A 163 22.59 -7.10 -1.14
N LYS A 164 23.05 -8.16 -1.83
CA LYS A 164 23.12 -9.51 -1.24
C LYS A 164 23.93 -9.56 0.07
N HIS A 165 25.01 -8.79 0.15
CA HIS A 165 25.89 -8.74 1.32
C HIS A 165 25.33 -7.90 2.48
N LEU A 166 24.28 -7.10 2.23
CA LEU A 166 23.62 -6.23 3.22
C LEU A 166 22.26 -6.77 3.69
N LYS A 167 21.79 -7.90 3.15
CA LYS A 167 20.50 -8.50 3.53
C LYS A 167 20.33 -8.66 5.04
N THR A 168 21.35 -9.15 5.76
CA THR A 168 21.31 -9.27 7.22
C THR A 168 21.06 -7.91 7.91
N ALA A 169 21.64 -6.82 7.39
CA ALA A 169 21.39 -5.49 7.92
C ALA A 169 19.95 -5.04 7.62
N SER A 170 19.40 -5.37 6.45
CA SER A 170 17.99 -5.14 6.12
C SER A 170 17.05 -5.86 7.10
N GLU A 171 17.31 -7.13 7.41
CA GLU A 171 16.53 -7.92 8.38
C GLU A 171 16.55 -7.28 9.78
N VAL A 172 17.74 -6.87 10.24
CA VAL A 172 17.88 -6.22 11.56
C VAL A 172 17.20 -4.84 11.57
N LEU A 173 17.23 -4.09 10.48
CA LEU A 173 16.52 -2.81 10.36
C LEU A 173 15.01 -3.02 10.48
N ALA A 174 14.46 -4.01 9.75
CA ALA A 174 13.05 -4.38 9.83
C ALA A 174 12.67 -4.85 11.25
N GLU A 175 13.50 -5.67 11.90
CA GLU A 175 13.29 -6.13 13.28
C GLU A 175 13.30 -4.99 14.31
N LEU A 176 14.28 -4.07 14.22
CA LEU A 176 14.56 -3.10 15.28
C LEU A 176 13.96 -1.72 15.08
N LEU A 177 14.00 -1.20 13.84
CA LEU A 177 13.69 0.20 13.55
C LEU A 177 12.29 0.37 12.95
N GLU A 178 11.84 -0.55 12.10
CA GLU A 178 10.54 -0.43 11.41
C GLU A 178 9.34 -0.24 12.33
N PRO A 179 9.15 -1.05 13.39
CA PRO A 179 8.07 -0.81 14.34
C PRO A 179 8.14 0.58 14.98
N THR A 180 9.35 1.11 15.19
CA THR A 180 9.56 2.36 15.92
C THR A 180 9.31 3.58 15.05
N TYR A 181 9.89 3.63 13.84
CA TYR A 181 9.65 4.77 12.93
C TYR A 181 8.21 4.78 12.42
N PHE A 182 7.59 3.60 12.24
CA PHE A 182 6.20 3.53 11.84
C PHE A 182 5.27 4.02 12.96
N HIS A 183 5.58 3.67 14.21
CA HIS A 183 4.86 4.20 15.37
C HIS A 183 5.04 5.71 15.53
N LEU A 184 6.17 6.28 15.12
CA LEU A 184 6.37 7.74 15.11
C LEU A 184 5.36 8.43 14.19
N LEU A 185 5.18 7.91 12.97
CA LEU A 185 4.14 8.43 12.06
C LEU A 185 2.73 8.22 12.62
N ASN A 186 2.43 7.01 13.12
CA ASN A 186 1.12 6.71 13.67
C ASN A 186 0.78 7.53 14.91
N SER A 187 1.78 8.01 15.67
CA SER A 187 1.54 8.89 16.82
C SER A 187 0.84 10.19 16.44
N LEU A 188 1.00 10.65 15.19
CA LEU A 188 0.29 11.80 14.63
C LEU A 188 -1.05 11.38 14.02
N LEU A 189 -1.05 10.34 13.18
CA LEU A 189 -2.23 9.89 12.44
C LEU A 189 -3.35 9.40 13.37
N ASN A 190 -3.01 8.69 14.45
CA ASN A 190 -3.98 8.15 15.41
C ASN A 190 -4.22 9.05 16.63
N SER A 191 -3.78 10.30 16.57
CA SER A 191 -4.01 11.22 17.68
C SER A 191 -5.39 11.86 17.61
N ALA A 192 -6.20 11.65 18.64
CA ALA A 192 -7.47 12.37 18.82
C ALA A 192 -7.31 13.90 18.99
N GLN A 193 -6.09 14.39 19.27
CA GLN A 193 -5.81 15.83 19.40
C GLN A 193 -5.47 16.48 18.05
N VAL A 194 -5.03 15.70 17.07
CA VAL A 194 -4.73 16.19 15.71
C VAL A 194 -6.03 16.16 14.93
N LYS A 195 -6.46 17.32 14.42
CA LYS A 195 -7.70 17.41 13.66
C LYS A 195 -7.60 16.65 12.34
N GLN A 196 -8.74 16.18 11.83
CA GLN A 196 -8.84 15.46 10.57
C GLN A 196 -8.15 16.20 9.41
N GLU A 197 -8.32 17.51 9.30
CA GLU A 197 -7.72 18.29 8.21
C GLU A 197 -6.20 18.26 8.24
N LEU A 198 -5.60 18.22 9.44
CA LEU A 198 -4.16 18.15 9.63
C LEU A 198 -3.63 16.75 9.31
N LYS A 199 -4.39 15.69 9.63
CA LYS A 199 -4.07 14.32 9.22
C LYS A 199 -4.11 14.15 7.71
N PHE A 200 -5.08 14.78 7.03
CA PHE A 200 -5.13 14.81 5.57
C PHE A 200 -3.91 15.53 4.99
N GLN A 201 -3.46 16.64 5.58
CA GLN A 201 -2.21 17.29 5.15
C GLN A 201 -0.97 16.40 5.30
N ILE A 202 -0.89 15.59 6.36
CA ILE A 202 0.17 14.58 6.53
C ILE A 202 0.13 13.56 5.38
N LEU A 203 -1.06 13.03 5.08
CA LEU A 203 -1.24 12.05 4.00
C LEU A 203 -0.97 12.65 2.61
N ASP A 204 -1.39 13.89 2.36
CA ASP A 204 -1.11 14.62 1.12
C ASP A 204 0.38 14.87 0.92
N TRP A 205 1.12 15.15 1.99
CA TRP A 205 2.56 15.32 1.93
C TRP A 205 3.31 14.00 1.72
N LEU A 206 2.81 12.90 2.29
CA LEU A 206 3.34 11.55 2.06
C LEU A 206 3.11 11.06 0.62
N PHE A 207 1.91 11.31 0.10
CA PHE A 207 1.39 10.76 -1.16
C PHE A 207 0.99 11.89 -2.10
N ILE A 208 2.03 12.56 -2.61
CA ILE A 208 1.92 13.71 -3.50
C ILE A 208 1.57 13.22 -4.90
N ASP A 209 0.50 13.76 -5.48
CA ASP A 209 0.06 13.47 -6.83
C ASP A 209 1.07 14.05 -7.84
N GLY A 210 1.64 13.19 -8.69
CA GLY A 210 2.69 13.55 -9.64
C GLY A 210 2.27 14.58 -10.71
N HIS A 211 0.97 14.88 -10.83
CA HIS A 211 0.45 15.87 -11.76
C HIS A 211 0.75 17.33 -11.37
N ASN A 212 1.12 17.58 -10.11
CA ASN A 212 1.41 18.94 -9.62
C ASN A 212 2.90 19.27 -9.49
N SER A 213 3.80 18.32 -9.75
CA SER A 213 5.23 18.62 -9.81
C SER A 213 5.60 19.13 -11.19
N ASN A 214 5.69 20.45 -11.33
CA ASN A 214 6.57 21.11 -12.30
C ASN A 214 8.05 20.82 -11.96
N SER A 215 8.39 19.60 -11.58
CA SER A 215 9.78 19.20 -11.44
C SER A 215 10.33 19.21 -12.86
N SER A 216 11.21 20.17 -13.13
CA SER A 216 12.21 20.06 -14.18
C SER A 216 12.61 18.59 -14.26
N VAL A 217 12.47 18.01 -15.45
CA VAL A 217 13.01 16.70 -15.81
C VAL A 217 14.30 16.49 -15.03
N GLY A 218 14.22 15.75 -13.92
CA GLY A 218 15.40 15.37 -13.17
C GLY A 218 16.24 14.57 -14.14
N ASP A 219 17.56 14.77 -14.10
CA ASP A 219 18.47 14.14 -15.04
C ASP A 219 18.13 12.64 -15.17
N PRO A 220 17.67 12.18 -16.35
CA PRO A 220 17.25 10.79 -16.56
C PRO A 220 18.37 9.79 -16.28
N SER A 221 19.62 10.27 -16.12
CA SER A 221 20.78 9.43 -15.87
C SER A 221 20.97 9.00 -14.41
N THR A 222 20.30 9.60 -13.42
CA THR A 222 20.38 9.13 -12.03
C THR A 222 19.36 8.04 -11.78
N SER A 223 19.70 6.81 -12.19
CA SER A 223 18.93 5.64 -11.79
C SER A 223 19.00 5.47 -10.27
N TYR A 224 17.89 5.03 -9.66
CA TYR A 224 17.82 4.69 -8.23
C TYR A 224 18.96 3.80 -7.74
N TRP A 225 19.50 2.99 -8.64
CA TRP A 225 20.48 1.94 -8.39
C TRP A 225 21.93 2.44 -8.35
N THR A 226 22.20 3.67 -8.80
CA THR A 226 23.58 4.17 -8.96
C THR A 226 23.98 5.23 -7.93
N ALA A 227 23.04 5.72 -7.12
CA ALA A 227 23.33 6.65 -6.03
C ALA A 227 23.82 5.89 -4.79
N SER A 228 24.93 6.34 -4.21
CA SER A 228 25.47 5.79 -2.96
C SER A 228 24.46 5.95 -1.81
N MET A 229 24.39 5.02 -0.85
CA MET A 229 23.33 5.00 0.18
C MET A 229 23.36 6.24 1.09
N ASP A 230 24.50 6.91 1.22
CA ASP A 230 24.62 8.16 1.98
C ASP A 230 23.83 9.32 1.35
N THR A 231 23.64 9.30 0.02
CA THR A 231 22.86 10.32 -0.69
C THR A 231 21.40 10.37 -0.24
N ILE A 232 20.86 9.27 0.30
CA ILE A 232 19.52 9.21 0.93
C ILE A 232 19.39 10.30 1.99
N PHE A 233 20.46 10.57 2.74
CA PHE A 233 20.49 11.50 3.86
C PHE A 233 20.84 12.95 3.48
N THR A 234 20.88 13.24 2.17
CA THR A 234 21.07 14.61 1.65
C THR A 234 19.76 15.27 1.22
N VAL A 235 18.66 14.52 1.18
CA VAL A 235 17.33 15.04 0.79
C VAL A 235 16.80 15.96 1.89
N SER A 236 16.44 17.20 1.52
CA SER A 236 15.77 18.14 2.42
C SER A 236 14.25 18.03 2.33
N CYS A 237 13.53 18.61 3.30
CA CYS A 237 12.06 18.64 3.29
C CYS A 237 11.50 19.32 2.04
N GLU A 238 12.15 20.39 1.56
CA GLU A 238 11.74 21.14 0.36
C GLU A 238 11.94 20.34 -0.92
N ALA A 239 13.02 19.54 -0.98
CA ALA A 239 13.33 18.68 -2.12
C ALA A 239 12.54 17.36 -2.10
N MET A 240 12.03 16.94 -0.94
CA MET A 240 11.35 15.66 -0.74
C MET A 240 10.26 15.38 -1.78
N PRO A 241 9.33 16.31 -2.12
CA PRO A 241 8.28 16.04 -3.11
C PRO A 241 8.78 15.45 -4.43
N GLY A 242 9.87 16.00 -4.98
CA GLY A 242 10.47 15.59 -6.25
C GLY A 242 11.63 14.60 -6.12
N ALA A 243 11.97 14.18 -4.90
CA ALA A 243 13.08 13.27 -4.65
C ALA A 243 12.72 11.84 -5.12
N ARG A 244 13.11 11.51 -6.37
CA ARG A 244 12.87 10.19 -6.96
C ARG A 244 13.31 9.08 -6.03
N ILE A 245 14.51 9.14 -5.43
CA ILE A 245 15.07 8.14 -4.49
C ILE A 245 14.11 7.68 -3.37
N LEU A 246 13.11 8.48 -2.99
CA LEU A 246 12.11 8.15 -1.96
C LEU A 246 10.82 7.49 -2.50
N LEU A 247 10.64 7.33 -3.81
CA LEU A 247 9.37 6.82 -4.37
C LEU A 247 9.06 5.39 -3.92
N LEU A 248 10.04 4.49 -3.95
CA LEU A 248 9.82 3.09 -3.57
C LEU A 248 9.53 2.94 -2.06
N SER A 249 10.11 3.80 -1.22
CA SER A 249 9.81 3.84 0.21
C SER A 249 8.44 4.45 0.51
N ARG A 250 7.97 5.42 -0.28
CA ARG A 250 6.56 5.86 -0.21
C ARG A 250 5.61 4.72 -0.51
N VAL A 251 5.88 3.90 -1.53
CA VAL A 251 5.08 2.71 -1.81
C VAL A 251 5.12 1.75 -0.62
N ALA A 252 6.30 1.39 -0.13
CA ALA A 252 6.44 0.48 1.02
C ALA A 252 5.70 0.99 2.27
N LEU A 253 5.79 2.29 2.56
CA LEU A 253 5.08 2.92 3.66
C LEU A 253 3.57 2.91 3.45
N PHE A 254 3.08 3.18 2.24
CA PHE A 254 1.66 3.07 1.91
C PHE A 254 1.14 1.64 2.17
N LEU A 255 1.90 0.62 1.76
CA LEU A 255 1.56 -0.78 2.02
C LEU A 255 1.52 -1.09 3.53
N ASN A 256 2.48 -0.59 4.31
CA ASN A 256 2.49 -0.77 5.76
C ASN A 256 1.28 -0.09 6.43
N ILE A 257 0.90 1.11 5.98
CA ILE A 257 -0.32 1.79 6.43
C ILE A 257 -1.57 0.96 6.11
N LEU A 258 -1.68 0.40 4.91
CA LEU A 258 -2.80 -0.47 4.54
C LEU A 258 -2.87 -1.74 5.41
N LYS A 259 -1.73 -2.38 5.69
CA LYS A 259 -1.66 -3.57 6.56
C LYS A 259 -2.08 -3.26 7.99
N SER A 260 -1.65 -2.14 8.55
CA SER A 260 -1.98 -1.70 9.91
C SER A 260 -3.30 -0.93 10.00
N SER A 261 -4.10 -0.91 8.94
CA SER A 261 -5.33 -0.11 8.86
C SER A 261 -6.38 -0.42 9.93
N ARG A 262 -6.34 -1.63 10.50
CA ARG A 262 -7.21 -2.01 11.63
C ARG A 262 -6.97 -1.13 12.88
N ASP A 263 -5.74 -0.66 13.06
CA ASP A 263 -5.32 0.15 14.20
C ASP A 263 -5.47 1.66 13.92
N LEU A 264 -6.02 2.03 12.76
CA LEU A 264 -6.17 3.42 12.35
C LEU A 264 -7.55 3.98 12.66
N GLU A 265 -7.59 5.26 13.05
CA GLU A 265 -8.84 6.01 13.20
C GLU A 265 -9.60 6.11 11.86
N GLU A 266 -10.92 6.30 11.94
CA GLU A 266 -11.81 6.27 10.77
C GLU A 266 -11.48 7.37 9.76
N ASP A 267 -11.11 8.55 10.24
CA ASP A 267 -10.69 9.67 9.41
C ASP A 267 -9.41 9.36 8.61
N VAL A 268 -8.43 8.71 9.22
CA VAL A 268 -7.21 8.26 8.54
C VAL A 268 -7.53 7.21 7.49
N ARG A 269 -8.39 6.23 7.82
CA ARG A 269 -8.86 5.21 6.86
C ARG A 269 -9.53 5.85 5.64
N LEU A 270 -10.35 6.89 5.83
CA LEU A 270 -10.95 7.66 4.73
C LEU A 270 -9.87 8.35 3.88
N GLY A 271 -8.90 9.00 4.53
CA GLY A 271 -7.79 9.65 3.83
C GLY A 271 -6.98 8.67 2.98
N ILE A 272 -6.73 7.46 3.48
CA ILE A 272 -6.02 6.40 2.75
C ILE A 272 -6.85 5.89 1.58
N ALA A 273 -8.16 5.67 1.77
CA ALA A 273 -9.05 5.23 0.69
C ALA A 273 -9.02 6.20 -0.50
N ARG A 274 -8.99 7.51 -0.22
CA ARG A 274 -8.87 8.57 -1.24
C ARG A 274 -7.51 8.61 -1.93
N LYS A 275 -6.47 8.04 -1.31
CA LYS A 275 -5.11 7.94 -1.86
C LYS A 275 -4.82 6.63 -2.59
N LEU A 276 -5.80 5.75 -2.77
CA LEU A 276 -5.61 4.52 -3.55
C LEU A 276 -5.28 4.81 -5.03
N GLY A 277 -5.81 5.91 -5.59
CA GLY A 277 -5.46 6.36 -6.94
C GLY A 277 -3.97 6.64 -7.09
N TRP A 278 -3.38 7.37 -6.12
CA TRP A 278 -1.94 7.64 -6.08
C TRP A 278 -1.10 6.36 -6.15
N LEU A 279 -1.53 5.29 -5.48
CA LEU A 279 -0.81 4.01 -5.53
C LEU A 279 -0.78 3.43 -6.96
N LEU A 280 -1.87 3.50 -7.71
CA LEU A 280 -1.85 3.02 -9.09
C LEU A 280 -1.03 3.94 -9.99
N ASP A 281 -1.10 5.25 -9.80
CA ASP A 281 -0.35 6.23 -10.58
C ASP A 281 1.16 6.03 -10.42
N VAL A 282 1.65 5.81 -9.19
CA VAL A 282 3.08 5.58 -8.94
C VAL A 282 3.55 4.22 -9.48
N LEU A 283 2.68 3.21 -9.56
CA LEU A 283 2.99 1.90 -10.14
C LEU A 283 3.08 1.90 -11.66
N VAL A 284 2.75 3.01 -12.33
CA VAL A 284 2.98 3.18 -13.77
C VAL A 284 4.41 3.64 -14.06
N ASP A 285 5.13 4.22 -13.08
CA ASP A 285 6.54 4.60 -13.25
C ASP A 285 7.41 3.35 -13.49
N GLU A 286 8.29 3.43 -14.49
CA GLU A 286 9.05 2.28 -14.99
C GLU A 286 9.94 1.63 -13.93
N GLU A 287 10.61 2.48 -13.14
CA GLU A 287 11.54 2.05 -12.12
C GLU A 287 10.79 1.49 -10.90
N VAL A 288 9.61 2.06 -10.58
CA VAL A 288 8.77 1.57 -9.50
C VAL A 288 8.15 0.22 -9.85
N TYR A 289 7.51 0.08 -11.02
CA TYR A 289 6.85 -1.19 -11.37
C TYR A 289 7.87 -2.33 -11.46
N SER A 290 9.03 -2.08 -12.06
CA SER A 290 10.08 -3.10 -12.23
C SER A 290 10.64 -3.53 -10.88
N SER A 291 10.85 -2.57 -9.98
CA SER A 291 11.24 -2.84 -8.60
C SER A 291 10.19 -3.65 -7.85
N VAL A 292 8.90 -3.29 -7.93
CA VAL A 292 7.83 -4.02 -7.23
C VAL A 292 7.73 -5.48 -7.65
N LEU A 293 8.02 -5.79 -8.91
CA LEU A 293 7.98 -7.16 -9.44
C LEU A 293 9.18 -8.02 -8.99
N VAL A 294 10.36 -7.43 -8.80
CA VAL A 294 11.61 -8.16 -8.54
C VAL A 294 12.04 -8.11 -7.07
N LEU A 295 11.71 -7.03 -6.37
CA LEU A 295 12.16 -6.79 -5.00
C LEU A 295 11.52 -7.78 -4.03
N GLN A 296 12.35 -8.31 -3.13
CA GLN A 296 11.88 -9.00 -1.94
C GLN A 296 12.16 -8.12 -0.73
N VAL A 297 11.20 -8.07 0.19
CA VAL A 297 11.31 -7.29 1.42
C VAL A 297 11.17 -8.21 2.63
N PRO A 298 11.94 -7.99 3.70
CA PRO A 298 11.75 -8.71 4.95
C PRO A 298 10.45 -8.24 5.61
N ILE A 299 9.57 -9.17 5.97
CA ILE A 299 8.31 -8.88 6.65
C ILE A 299 8.28 -9.67 7.96
N LEU A 300 7.95 -8.97 9.05
CA LEU A 300 7.71 -9.57 10.35
C LEU A 300 6.31 -10.20 10.38
N TYR A 301 6.27 -11.51 10.62
CA TYR A 301 5.06 -12.30 10.84
C TYR A 301 4.95 -12.75 12.30
N GLY A 302 3.72 -12.83 12.80
CA GLY A 302 3.39 -13.39 14.11
C GLY A 302 2.74 -12.40 15.08
N SER A 303 2.03 -12.94 16.07
CA SER A 303 1.56 -12.18 17.24
C SER A 303 2.08 -12.85 18.50
N GLY A 304 2.63 -12.08 19.44
CA GLY A 304 3.17 -12.59 20.70
C GLY A 304 4.69 -12.82 20.70
N GLN A 305 5.15 -13.93 21.32
CA GLN A 305 6.57 -14.17 21.66
C GLN A 305 7.45 -14.72 20.52
N THR A 306 6.87 -15.16 19.40
CA THR A 306 7.60 -15.67 18.24
C THR A 306 7.33 -14.79 17.02
N LEU A 307 8.10 -13.72 16.89
CA LEU A 307 8.18 -12.94 15.65
C LEU A 307 9.10 -13.69 14.68
N GLU A 308 8.57 -14.10 13.55
CA GLU A 308 9.33 -14.72 12.48
C GLU A 308 9.50 -13.73 11.33
N LEU A 309 10.74 -13.54 10.87
CA LEU A 309 11.04 -12.65 9.76
C LEU A 309 11.13 -13.45 8.47
N VAL A 310 10.26 -13.15 7.52
CA VAL A 310 10.13 -13.89 6.25
C VAL A 310 10.34 -12.94 5.08
N TRP A 311 11.18 -13.36 4.13
CA TRP A 311 11.36 -12.66 2.86
C TRP A 311 10.18 -12.94 1.93
N GLN A 312 9.53 -11.88 1.45
CA GLN A 312 8.40 -12.01 0.54
C GLN A 312 8.55 -11.04 -0.65
N PRO A 313 8.09 -11.41 -1.86
CA PRO A 313 8.00 -10.48 -2.96
C PRO A 313 7.16 -9.24 -2.59
N MET A 314 7.66 -8.06 -2.97
CA MET A 314 6.97 -6.79 -2.71
C MET A 314 5.58 -6.76 -3.38
N PHE A 315 5.45 -7.33 -4.58
CA PHE A 315 4.15 -7.48 -5.24
C PHE A 315 3.15 -8.32 -4.42
N SER A 316 3.59 -9.42 -3.80
CA SER A 316 2.71 -10.22 -2.93
C SER A 316 2.30 -9.44 -1.68
N SER A 317 3.23 -8.68 -1.10
CA SER A 317 2.94 -7.76 0.00
C SER A 317 1.91 -6.70 -0.42
N LEU A 318 2.04 -6.14 -1.63
CA LEU A 318 1.12 -5.15 -2.19
C LEU A 318 -0.31 -5.69 -2.27
N ILE A 319 -0.49 -6.86 -2.89
CA ILE A 319 -1.82 -7.49 -3.04
C ILE A 319 -2.41 -7.81 -1.67
N LEU A 320 -1.61 -8.38 -0.76
CA LEU A 320 -2.07 -8.71 0.59
C LEU A 320 -2.52 -7.47 1.35
N SER A 321 -1.74 -6.37 1.28
CA SER A 321 -2.05 -5.12 1.97
C SER A 321 -3.38 -4.52 1.49
N LEU A 322 -3.61 -4.51 0.17
CA LEU A 322 -4.86 -4.03 -0.42
C LEU A 322 -6.05 -4.91 -0.01
N LYS A 323 -5.90 -6.24 0.01
CA LYS A 323 -6.93 -7.16 0.50
C LYS A 323 -7.24 -6.93 1.98
N THR A 324 -6.22 -6.77 2.81
CA THR A 324 -6.39 -6.44 4.24
C THR A 324 -7.17 -5.15 4.41
N PHE A 325 -6.80 -4.09 3.68
CA PHE A 325 -7.51 -2.83 3.75
C PHE A 325 -8.96 -2.95 3.28
N MET A 326 -9.20 -3.68 2.18
CA MET A 326 -10.54 -3.95 1.65
C MET A 326 -11.44 -4.62 2.70
N ILE A 327 -10.93 -5.61 3.45
CA ILE A 327 -11.66 -6.25 4.56
C ILE A 327 -11.98 -5.21 5.64
N VAL A 328 -10.99 -4.42 6.06
CA VAL A 328 -11.12 -3.46 7.17
C VAL A 328 -12.18 -2.39 6.89
N ILE A 329 -12.28 -1.90 5.65
CA ILE A 329 -13.24 -0.84 5.28
C ILE A 329 -14.60 -1.36 4.84
N SER A 330 -14.73 -2.65 4.49
CA SER A 330 -15.97 -3.23 3.98
C SER A 330 -17.22 -3.00 4.86
N PRO A 331 -17.18 -3.03 6.21
CA PRO A 331 -18.36 -2.75 7.03
C PRO A 331 -18.66 -1.25 7.20
N SER A 332 -17.86 -0.37 6.60
CA SER A 332 -17.94 1.08 6.80
C SER A 332 -18.48 1.82 5.57
N PRO A 333 -19.03 3.04 5.72
CA PRO A 333 -19.43 3.88 4.59
C PRO A 333 -18.28 4.19 3.61
N MET A 334 -17.03 4.07 4.07
CA MET A 334 -15.83 4.25 3.25
C MET A 334 -15.66 3.17 2.16
N TRP A 335 -16.40 2.06 2.24
CA TRP A 335 -16.47 1.09 1.14
C TRP A 335 -16.80 1.78 -0.20
N SER A 336 -17.64 2.81 -0.19
CA SER A 336 -18.01 3.56 -1.40
C SER A 336 -16.81 4.18 -2.13
N GLU A 337 -15.82 4.71 -1.38
CA GLU A 337 -14.59 5.28 -1.95
C GLU A 337 -13.72 4.18 -2.59
N PHE A 338 -13.67 3.00 -1.97
CA PHE A 338 -12.93 1.85 -2.51
C PHE A 338 -13.62 1.22 -3.72
N GLU A 339 -14.94 1.06 -3.68
CA GLU A 339 -15.74 0.60 -4.82
C GLU A 339 -15.56 1.56 -6.01
N PHE A 340 -15.61 2.87 -5.76
CA PHE A 340 -15.37 3.88 -6.76
C PHE A 340 -13.96 3.77 -7.37
N PHE A 341 -12.93 3.61 -6.52
CA PHE A 341 -11.56 3.35 -6.95
C PHE A 341 -11.46 2.13 -7.87
N LEU A 342 -12.08 1.00 -7.50
CA LEU A 342 -12.04 -0.22 -8.31
C LEU A 342 -12.78 -0.06 -9.66
N LEU A 343 -13.90 0.67 -9.67
CA LEU A 343 -14.68 0.93 -10.87
C LEU A 343 -13.97 1.87 -11.84
N GLN A 344 -13.37 2.96 -11.33
CA GLN A 344 -12.58 3.88 -12.16
C GLN A 344 -11.40 3.18 -12.85
N ASN A 345 -10.81 2.20 -12.17
CA ASN A 345 -9.62 1.50 -12.65
C ASN A 345 -9.93 0.13 -13.29
N PHE A 346 -11.20 -0.15 -13.56
CA PHE A 346 -11.66 -1.45 -14.10
C PHE A 346 -11.01 -1.80 -15.45
N PHE A 347 -10.70 -0.78 -16.26
CA PHE A 347 -10.00 -0.91 -17.54
C PHE A 347 -8.67 -0.17 -17.56
N HIS A 348 -7.95 -0.16 -16.43
CA HIS A 348 -6.69 0.55 -16.31
C HIS A 348 -5.72 0.17 -17.46
N PRO A 349 -5.09 1.14 -18.14
CA PRO A 349 -4.28 0.88 -19.33
C PRO A 349 -2.99 0.11 -19.03
N HIS A 350 -2.39 0.35 -17.86
CA HIS A 350 -1.22 -0.39 -17.39
C HIS A 350 -1.62 -1.78 -16.87
N PHE A 351 -0.97 -2.83 -17.41
CA PHE A 351 -1.32 -4.23 -17.15
C PHE A 351 -1.20 -4.61 -15.66
N LEU A 352 -0.18 -4.12 -14.96
CA LEU A 352 0.05 -4.44 -13.55
C LEU A 352 -1.10 -3.91 -12.68
N CYS A 353 -1.50 -2.66 -12.93
CA CYS A 353 -2.61 -2.02 -12.22
C CYS A 353 -3.94 -2.72 -12.54
N TRP A 354 -4.15 -3.13 -13.79
CA TRP A 354 -5.31 -3.94 -14.16
C TRP A 354 -5.32 -5.30 -13.44
N GLU A 355 -4.19 -5.99 -13.36
CA GLU A 355 -4.06 -7.24 -12.60
C GLU A 355 -4.36 -7.05 -11.11
N ILE A 356 -3.88 -5.98 -10.50
CA ILE A 356 -4.18 -5.61 -9.10
C ILE A 356 -5.70 -5.42 -8.92
N VAL A 357 -6.32 -4.58 -9.76
CA VAL A 357 -7.75 -4.28 -9.67
C VAL A 357 -8.60 -5.53 -9.90
N MET A 358 -8.25 -6.36 -10.89
CA MET A 358 -8.95 -7.62 -11.15
C MET A 358 -8.80 -8.60 -9.99
N GLU A 359 -7.60 -8.75 -9.40
CA GLU A 359 -7.41 -9.62 -8.25
C GLU A 359 -8.22 -9.16 -7.03
N LEU A 360 -8.42 -7.85 -6.85
CA LEU A 360 -9.30 -7.31 -5.79
C LEU A 360 -10.78 -7.62 -6.06
N TRP A 361 -11.26 -7.47 -7.30
CA TRP A 361 -12.62 -7.89 -7.67
C TRP A 361 -12.83 -9.40 -7.46
N CYS A 362 -11.89 -10.22 -7.90
CA CYS A 362 -11.92 -11.66 -7.70
C CYS A 362 -11.89 -12.04 -6.22
N PHE A 363 -11.10 -11.34 -5.41
CA PHE A 363 -11.06 -11.53 -3.97
C PHE A 363 -12.40 -11.18 -3.30
N MET A 364 -13.03 -10.07 -3.71
CA MET A 364 -14.36 -9.68 -3.26
C MET A 364 -15.38 -10.77 -3.57
N VAL A 365 -15.44 -11.25 -4.82
CA VAL A 365 -16.39 -12.30 -5.23
C VAL A 365 -16.18 -13.62 -4.46
N ARG A 366 -14.93 -13.95 -4.11
CA ARG A 366 -14.61 -15.18 -3.34
C ARG A 366 -15.05 -15.13 -1.88
N HIS A 367 -15.10 -13.95 -1.27
CA HIS A 367 -15.15 -13.82 0.18
C HIS A 367 -16.24 -12.90 0.72
N ALA A 368 -16.85 -12.06 -0.10
CA ALA A 368 -17.93 -11.17 0.31
C ALA A 368 -19.27 -11.91 0.46
N GLU A 369 -20.22 -11.27 1.12
CA GLU A 369 -21.59 -11.77 1.24
C GLU A 369 -22.26 -11.83 -0.15
N ILE A 370 -23.05 -12.89 -0.37
CA ILE A 370 -23.66 -13.16 -1.67
C ILE A 370 -24.49 -11.97 -2.21
N GLU A 371 -25.17 -11.23 -1.33
CA GLU A 371 -25.97 -10.06 -1.70
C GLU A 371 -25.11 -8.93 -2.28
N MET A 372 -23.95 -8.66 -1.67
CA MET A 372 -22.98 -7.68 -2.17
C MET A 372 -22.43 -8.10 -3.53
N VAL A 373 -22.06 -9.38 -3.65
CA VAL A 373 -21.54 -9.94 -4.92
C VAL A 373 -22.58 -9.81 -6.03
N VAL A 374 -23.82 -10.22 -5.78
CA VAL A 374 -24.92 -10.11 -6.72
C VAL A 374 -25.15 -8.66 -7.15
N GLY A 375 -25.22 -7.72 -6.20
CA GLY A 375 -25.42 -6.31 -6.51
C GLY A 375 -24.32 -5.71 -7.40
N ILE A 376 -23.06 -6.12 -7.21
CA ILE A 376 -21.93 -5.68 -8.05
C ILE A 376 -21.99 -6.33 -9.44
N ILE A 377 -22.26 -7.63 -9.50
CA ILE A 377 -22.38 -8.36 -10.76
C ILE A 377 -23.53 -7.81 -11.61
N ASP A 378 -24.68 -7.48 -11.02
CA ASP A 378 -25.81 -6.88 -11.72
C ASP A 378 -25.46 -5.49 -12.31
N LYS A 379 -24.68 -4.69 -11.57
CA LYS A 379 -24.13 -3.41 -12.09
C LYS A 379 -23.21 -3.66 -13.29
N LEU A 380 -22.30 -4.62 -13.21
CA LEU A 380 -21.39 -4.97 -14.30
C LEU A 380 -22.15 -5.51 -15.52
N CYS A 381 -23.14 -6.38 -15.33
CA CYS A 381 -24.00 -6.87 -16.41
C CYS A 381 -24.81 -5.74 -17.08
N SER A 382 -25.30 -4.78 -16.28
CA SER A 382 -25.99 -3.59 -16.80
C SER A 382 -25.06 -2.70 -17.64
N LEU A 383 -23.82 -2.51 -17.21
CA LEU A 383 -22.80 -1.81 -17.98
C LEU A 383 -22.43 -2.56 -19.26
N LEU A 384 -22.26 -3.89 -19.20
CA LEU A 384 -22.02 -4.72 -20.37
C LEU A 384 -23.14 -4.55 -21.41
N LYS A 385 -24.40 -4.54 -20.95
CA LYS A 385 -25.58 -4.29 -21.80
C LYS A 385 -25.54 -2.93 -22.48
N SER A 386 -25.14 -1.88 -21.75
CA SER A 386 -24.96 -0.53 -22.30
C SER A 386 -23.88 -0.52 -23.38
N VAL A 387 -22.72 -1.11 -23.13
CA VAL A 387 -21.60 -1.16 -24.08
C VAL A 387 -21.94 -1.98 -25.34
N ALA A 388 -22.66 -3.09 -25.16
CA ALA A 388 -23.10 -3.97 -26.24
C ALA A 388 -24.05 -3.29 -27.23
N SER A 389 -24.79 -2.26 -26.79
CA SER A 389 -25.67 -1.48 -27.67
C SER A 389 -24.91 -0.54 -28.64
N ILE A 390 -23.62 -0.31 -28.40
CA ILE A 390 -22.80 0.70 -29.10
C ILE A 390 -21.69 0.05 -29.93
N HIS A 391 -21.08 -1.04 -29.46
CA HIS A 391 -19.84 -1.57 -30.02
C HIS A 391 -19.98 -2.93 -30.73
N PRO A 392 -19.26 -3.17 -31.83
CA PRO A 392 -19.26 -4.46 -32.52
C PRO A 392 -18.49 -5.53 -31.72
N VAL A 393 -19.02 -6.75 -31.66
CA VAL A 393 -18.49 -7.84 -30.81
C VAL A 393 -17.24 -8.54 -31.37
N LEU A 394 -17.04 -8.50 -32.69
CA LEU A 394 -15.97 -9.27 -33.34
C LEU A 394 -14.58 -8.64 -33.25
N ALA A 395 -14.47 -7.38 -32.81
CA ALA A 395 -13.18 -6.70 -32.65
C ALA A 395 -12.49 -7.12 -31.33
N PRO A 396 -11.33 -7.83 -31.33
CA PRO A 396 -10.74 -8.48 -30.14
C PRO A 396 -10.32 -7.57 -28.98
N SER A 397 -10.39 -6.25 -29.15
CA SER A 397 -9.99 -5.24 -28.17
C SER A 397 -11.07 -4.16 -27.97
N CYS A 398 -12.27 -4.35 -28.54
CA CYS A 398 -13.35 -3.39 -28.34
C CYS A 398 -13.77 -3.34 -26.86
N PRO A 399 -14.38 -2.22 -26.41
CA PRO A 399 -14.82 -2.07 -25.02
C PRO A 399 -15.74 -3.21 -24.56
N LEU A 400 -16.58 -3.75 -25.45
CA LEU A 400 -17.45 -4.89 -25.15
C LEU A 400 -16.65 -6.14 -24.79
N ARG A 401 -15.65 -6.50 -25.61
CA ARG A 401 -14.77 -7.66 -25.39
C ARG A 401 -13.90 -7.49 -24.15
N LYS A 402 -13.38 -6.29 -23.89
CA LYS A 402 -12.66 -5.99 -22.64
C LYS A 402 -13.57 -6.17 -21.42
N MET A 403 -14.80 -5.66 -21.49
CA MET A 403 -15.78 -5.80 -20.40
C MET A 403 -16.16 -7.26 -20.15
N ALA A 404 -16.46 -8.00 -21.22
CA ALA A 404 -16.75 -9.42 -21.15
C ALA A 404 -15.59 -10.20 -20.52
N ARG A 405 -14.34 -9.94 -20.92
CA ARG A 405 -13.15 -10.56 -20.32
C ARG A 405 -13.05 -10.34 -18.82
N SER A 406 -13.20 -9.09 -18.37
CA SER A 406 -13.14 -8.77 -16.94
C SER A 406 -14.26 -9.46 -16.16
N ILE A 407 -15.49 -9.48 -16.70
CA ILE A 407 -16.61 -10.21 -16.08
C ILE A 407 -16.30 -11.70 -16.01
N CYS A 408 -15.82 -12.32 -17.09
CA CYS A 408 -15.44 -13.73 -17.11
C CYS A 408 -14.37 -14.05 -16.04
N LYS A 409 -13.31 -13.23 -15.94
CA LYS A 409 -12.25 -13.39 -14.92
C LYS A 409 -12.80 -13.31 -13.49
N ILE A 410 -13.73 -12.40 -13.24
CA ILE A 410 -14.41 -12.26 -11.95
C ILE A 410 -15.26 -13.51 -11.66
N LEU A 411 -16.05 -13.97 -12.64
CA LEU A 411 -16.92 -15.15 -12.51
C LEU A 411 -16.16 -16.45 -12.31
N SER A 412 -14.96 -16.59 -12.89
CA SER A 412 -14.09 -17.75 -12.64
C SER A 412 -13.66 -17.88 -11.17
N SER A 413 -13.83 -16.82 -10.37
CA SER A 413 -13.58 -16.81 -8.94
C SER A 413 -14.85 -16.97 -8.09
N GLY A 414 -16.03 -17.05 -8.71
CA GLY A 414 -17.32 -17.13 -8.03
C GLY A 414 -17.81 -18.56 -7.77
N THR A 415 -18.98 -18.66 -7.14
CA THR A 415 -19.71 -19.92 -6.96
C THR A 415 -20.59 -20.21 -8.17
N ASP A 416 -20.93 -21.48 -8.37
CA ASP A 416 -21.79 -21.94 -9.46
C ASP A 416 -23.12 -21.17 -9.52
N SER A 417 -23.69 -20.81 -8.37
CA SER A 417 -24.92 -20.02 -8.27
C SER A 417 -24.82 -18.63 -8.92
N ILE A 418 -23.67 -17.95 -8.78
CA ILE A 418 -23.44 -16.62 -9.37
C ILE A 418 -23.30 -16.77 -10.88
N VAL A 419 -22.56 -17.79 -11.32
CA VAL A 419 -22.36 -18.05 -12.76
C VAL A 419 -23.69 -18.39 -13.44
N ASP A 420 -24.51 -19.23 -12.81
CA ASP A 420 -25.87 -19.57 -13.27
C ASP A 420 -26.78 -18.34 -13.34
N GLN A 421 -26.71 -17.45 -12.34
CA GLN A 421 -27.48 -16.21 -12.33
C GLN A 421 -27.07 -15.29 -13.49
N VAL A 422 -25.77 -15.07 -13.69
CA VAL A 422 -25.30 -14.24 -14.81
C VAL A 422 -25.69 -14.84 -16.14
N TYR A 423 -25.48 -16.14 -16.31
CA TYR A 423 -25.89 -16.85 -17.51
C TYR A 423 -27.39 -16.66 -17.77
N SER A 424 -28.24 -16.86 -16.76
CA SER A 424 -29.69 -16.68 -16.89
C SER A 424 -30.11 -15.23 -17.17
N SER A 425 -29.41 -14.25 -16.59
CA SER A 425 -29.71 -12.83 -16.76
C SER A 425 -29.38 -12.32 -18.18
N ILE A 426 -28.33 -12.88 -18.80
CA ILE A 426 -27.86 -12.46 -20.12
C ILE A 426 -28.52 -13.31 -21.21
N VAL A 427 -28.62 -14.62 -20.98
CA VAL A 427 -29.05 -15.63 -21.94
C VAL A 427 -30.50 -16.04 -21.71
N GLY A 428 -31.27 -15.37 -20.86
CA GLY A 428 -32.67 -15.70 -20.56
C GLY A 428 -33.57 -15.84 -21.81
N ASP A 429 -34.87 -16.03 -21.60
CA ASP A 429 -35.84 -16.31 -22.68
C ASP A 429 -35.92 -15.24 -23.78
N ASP A 430 -35.34 -14.06 -23.55
CA ASP A 430 -35.27 -12.98 -24.52
C ASP A 430 -34.20 -13.28 -25.60
N ARG A 431 -34.66 -13.72 -26.79
CA ARG A 431 -33.82 -13.91 -28.00
C ARG A 431 -33.47 -12.59 -28.69
N SER A 432 -33.33 -11.50 -27.93
CA SER A 432 -32.97 -10.20 -28.48
C SER A 432 -31.55 -10.22 -29.06
N GLN A 433 -31.31 -9.44 -30.11
CA GLN A 433 -29.98 -9.32 -30.72
C GLN A 433 -28.93 -8.87 -29.69
N LEU A 434 -29.32 -8.03 -28.73
CA LEU A 434 -28.45 -7.55 -27.66
C LEU A 434 -28.02 -8.67 -26.71
N SER A 435 -28.95 -9.54 -26.30
CA SER A 435 -28.67 -10.76 -25.52
C SER A 435 -27.67 -11.66 -26.25
N LEU A 436 -27.89 -11.89 -27.55
CA LEU A 436 -27.00 -12.69 -28.39
C LEU A 436 -25.59 -12.09 -28.49
N VAL A 437 -25.47 -10.77 -28.69
CA VAL A 437 -24.19 -10.06 -28.73
C VAL A 437 -23.43 -10.17 -27.41
N MET A 438 -24.11 -9.96 -26.27
CA MET A 438 -23.52 -10.09 -24.94
C MET A 438 -23.07 -11.52 -24.65
N HIS A 439 -23.92 -12.50 -24.95
CA HIS A 439 -23.63 -13.91 -24.75
C HIS A 439 -22.37 -14.34 -25.51
N ILE A 440 -22.26 -13.94 -26.78
CA ILE A 440 -21.11 -14.29 -27.61
C ILE A 440 -19.85 -13.57 -27.14
N ALA A 441 -19.95 -12.29 -26.74
CA ALA A 441 -18.82 -11.57 -26.17
C ALA A 441 -18.23 -12.31 -24.96
N LEU A 442 -19.08 -12.81 -24.08
CA LEU A 442 -18.67 -13.59 -22.90
C LEU A 442 -18.05 -14.93 -23.28
N LEU A 443 -18.69 -15.69 -24.18
CA LEU A 443 -18.13 -16.97 -24.65
C LEU A 443 -16.75 -16.77 -25.26
N MET A 444 -16.60 -15.81 -26.18
CA MET A 444 -15.32 -15.51 -26.85
C MET A 444 -14.22 -15.03 -25.90
N GLU A 445 -14.56 -14.59 -24.69
CA GLU A 445 -13.64 -14.15 -23.65
C GLU A 445 -13.53 -15.13 -22.48
N GLY A 446 -13.97 -16.38 -22.69
CA GLY A 446 -13.72 -17.48 -21.74
C GLY A 446 -14.71 -17.54 -20.58
N PHE A 447 -16.00 -17.30 -20.85
CA PHE A 447 -17.05 -17.52 -19.84
C PHE A 447 -16.93 -18.91 -19.20
N PRO A 448 -16.96 -19.04 -17.86
CA PRO A 448 -16.65 -20.29 -17.17
C PRO A 448 -17.82 -21.29 -17.24
N LEU A 449 -18.06 -21.86 -18.42
CA LEU A 449 -19.12 -22.86 -18.65
C LEU A 449 -18.98 -24.13 -17.79
N ASN A 450 -17.78 -24.40 -17.30
CA ASN A 450 -17.49 -25.51 -16.39
C ASN A 450 -17.98 -25.28 -14.95
N LEU A 451 -18.22 -24.02 -14.56
CA LEU A 451 -18.78 -23.64 -13.26
C LEU A 451 -20.30 -23.50 -13.28
N LEU A 452 -20.95 -23.74 -14.44
CA LEU A 452 -22.40 -23.83 -14.48
C LEU A 452 -22.88 -25.10 -13.75
N SER A 453 -24.03 -25.03 -13.10
CA SER A 453 -24.67 -26.25 -12.57
C SER A 453 -24.96 -27.23 -13.71
N ASP A 454 -24.99 -28.54 -13.43
CA ASP A 454 -25.22 -29.57 -14.45
C ASP A 454 -26.47 -29.30 -15.31
N SER A 455 -27.53 -28.77 -14.68
CA SER A 455 -28.76 -28.38 -15.35
C SER A 455 -28.54 -27.24 -16.35
N MET A 456 -27.82 -26.20 -15.93
CA MET A 456 -27.57 -25.01 -16.75
C MET A 456 -26.53 -25.29 -17.83
N LYS A 457 -25.51 -26.10 -17.53
CA LYS A 457 -24.51 -26.57 -18.48
C LYS A 457 -25.13 -27.36 -19.63
N SER A 458 -26.10 -28.23 -19.34
CA SER A 458 -26.87 -28.96 -20.35
C SER A 458 -27.71 -28.03 -21.23
N ILE A 459 -28.37 -27.03 -20.62
CA ILE A 459 -29.13 -26.01 -21.35
C ILE A 459 -28.21 -25.20 -22.28
N ALA A 460 -27.06 -24.73 -21.76
CA ALA A 460 -26.08 -23.96 -22.52
C ALA A 460 -25.51 -24.75 -23.70
N THR A 461 -25.11 -25.99 -23.46
CA THR A 461 -24.57 -26.88 -24.50
C THR A 461 -25.58 -27.10 -25.62
N ARG A 462 -26.82 -27.45 -25.27
CA ARG A 462 -27.88 -27.66 -26.24
C ARG A 462 -28.17 -26.40 -27.05
N ARG A 463 -28.18 -25.22 -26.42
CA ARG A 463 -28.42 -23.95 -27.10
C ARG A 463 -27.32 -23.62 -28.10
N ILE A 464 -26.06 -23.67 -27.68
CA ILE A 464 -24.90 -23.41 -28.53
C ILE A 464 -24.91 -24.34 -29.76
N MET A 465 -25.18 -25.64 -29.55
CA MET A 465 -25.29 -26.61 -30.64
C MET A 465 -26.47 -26.34 -31.56
N THR A 466 -27.64 -26.01 -31.02
CA THR A 466 -28.85 -25.71 -31.82
C THR A 466 -28.64 -24.46 -32.68
N ASP A 467 -28.04 -23.41 -32.11
CA ASP A 467 -27.77 -22.16 -32.83
C ASP A 467 -26.75 -22.37 -33.95
N TYR A 468 -25.74 -23.22 -33.72
CA TYR A 468 -24.75 -23.58 -34.75
C TYR A 468 -25.33 -24.45 -35.86
N LEU A 469 -26.09 -25.51 -35.52
CA LEU A 469 -26.75 -26.35 -36.52
C LEU A 469 -27.76 -25.55 -37.36
N GLY A 470 -28.55 -24.69 -36.71
CA GLY A 470 -29.45 -23.78 -37.40
C GLY A 470 -28.74 -22.79 -38.32
N PHE A 471 -27.54 -22.33 -37.95
CA PHE A 471 -26.69 -21.50 -38.82
C PHE A 471 -26.21 -22.29 -40.04
N ILE A 472 -25.74 -23.53 -39.88
CA ILE A 472 -25.34 -24.38 -41.01
C ILE A 472 -26.52 -24.68 -41.93
N ASP A 473 -27.68 -25.02 -41.37
CA ASP A 473 -28.87 -25.37 -42.16
C ASP A 473 -29.43 -24.18 -42.95
N SER A 474 -29.20 -22.95 -42.47
CA SER A 474 -29.62 -21.71 -43.14
C SER A 474 -28.53 -21.08 -44.02
N PHE A 475 -27.38 -21.74 -44.18
CA PHE A 475 -26.25 -21.24 -44.95
C PHE A 475 -26.52 -21.33 -46.47
N ASP A 476 -26.65 -20.17 -47.13
CA ASP A 476 -26.75 -20.02 -48.59
C ASP A 476 -25.71 -18.98 -49.06
N ASP A 477 -24.95 -19.27 -50.12
CA ASP A 477 -23.96 -18.37 -50.74
C ASP A 477 -24.50 -16.95 -51.01
N LYS A 478 -25.81 -16.81 -51.24
CA LYS A 478 -26.47 -15.50 -51.42
C LYS A 478 -26.52 -14.64 -50.16
N THR A 479 -26.59 -15.26 -48.98
CA THR A 479 -26.62 -14.55 -47.69
C THR A 479 -25.26 -13.94 -47.31
N LEU A 480 -24.19 -14.54 -47.83
CA LEU A 480 -22.79 -14.12 -47.62
C LEU A 480 -22.46 -12.81 -48.35
N GLN A 481 -23.07 -12.56 -49.52
CA GLN A 481 -22.91 -11.31 -50.27
C GLN A 481 -23.80 -10.16 -49.77
N ALA A 482 -24.89 -10.46 -49.04
CA ALA A 482 -25.85 -9.47 -48.54
C ALA A 482 -25.55 -8.96 -47.12
N CYS A 483 -24.75 -9.68 -46.33
CA CYS A 483 -24.45 -9.32 -44.95
C CYS A 483 -23.36 -8.25 -44.86
N SER A 484 -23.76 -6.98 -44.82
CA SER A 484 -22.90 -5.86 -44.41
C SER A 484 -22.75 -5.73 -42.88
N SER A 485 -23.42 -6.60 -42.11
CA SER A 485 -23.39 -6.56 -40.64
C SER A 485 -22.32 -7.51 -40.09
N GLY A 486 -21.46 -7.03 -39.18
CA GLY A 486 -20.43 -7.80 -38.48
C GLY A 486 -20.97 -8.82 -37.46
N VAL A 487 -22.08 -9.47 -37.81
CA VAL A 487 -22.91 -10.39 -36.98
C VAL A 487 -23.03 -11.76 -37.68
N PHE A 488 -22.56 -11.90 -38.92
CA PHE A 488 -22.53 -13.18 -39.64
C PHE A 488 -21.45 -14.11 -39.06
N GLY A 489 -21.77 -15.39 -38.83
CA GLY A 489 -20.85 -16.38 -38.25
C GLY A 489 -20.78 -16.41 -36.71
N LEU A 490 -21.58 -15.60 -36.03
CA LEU A 490 -21.68 -15.53 -34.57
C LEU A 490 -21.86 -16.91 -33.87
N PRO A 491 -22.74 -17.82 -34.35
CA PRO A 491 -22.86 -19.17 -33.78
C PRO A 491 -21.60 -20.02 -33.92
N VAL A 492 -20.79 -19.81 -34.97
CA VAL A 492 -19.51 -20.52 -35.16
C VAL A 492 -18.49 -20.08 -34.12
N PHE A 493 -18.39 -18.78 -33.87
CA PHE A 493 -17.51 -18.24 -32.81
C PHE A 493 -17.93 -18.70 -31.41
N ALA A 494 -19.25 -18.76 -31.15
CA ALA A 494 -19.80 -19.25 -29.89
C ALA A 494 -19.41 -20.71 -29.63
N LEU A 495 -19.63 -21.59 -30.62
CA LEU A 495 -19.25 -22.99 -30.51
C LEU A 495 -17.74 -23.12 -30.33
N SER A 496 -16.94 -22.48 -31.20
CA SER A 496 -15.48 -22.55 -31.15
C SER A 496 -14.91 -22.16 -29.78
N ALA A 497 -15.44 -21.10 -29.17
CA ALA A 497 -15.01 -20.67 -27.84
C ALA A 497 -15.46 -21.63 -26.73
N ALA A 498 -16.62 -22.27 -26.88
CA ALA A 498 -17.18 -23.19 -25.89
C ALA A 498 -16.60 -24.62 -25.95
N LEU A 499 -15.98 -25.02 -27.07
CA LEU A 499 -15.43 -26.37 -27.27
C LEU A 499 -14.39 -26.78 -26.20
N GLN A 500 -13.68 -25.82 -25.59
CA GLN A 500 -12.72 -26.13 -24.53
C GLN A 500 -13.39 -26.51 -23.20
N SER A 501 -14.66 -26.16 -23.01
CA SER A 501 -15.40 -26.35 -21.75
C SER A 501 -16.59 -27.31 -21.86
N ILE A 502 -17.03 -27.61 -23.08
CA ILE A 502 -18.12 -28.55 -23.39
C ILE A 502 -17.51 -29.89 -23.80
N GLU A 503 -17.88 -30.96 -23.09
CA GLU A 503 -17.64 -32.33 -23.58
C GLU A 503 -18.57 -32.61 -24.76
N VAL A 504 -18.11 -32.33 -25.97
CA VAL A 504 -18.84 -32.69 -27.19
C VAL A 504 -18.66 -34.19 -27.42
N LYS A 505 -19.74 -34.97 -27.23
CA LYS A 505 -19.74 -36.37 -27.60
C LYS A 505 -19.79 -36.48 -29.11
N THR A 506 -19.00 -37.39 -29.68
CA THR A 506 -18.96 -37.65 -31.13
C THR A 506 -20.32 -38.07 -31.71
N SER A 507 -21.24 -38.54 -30.87
CA SER A 507 -22.64 -38.84 -31.24
C SER A 507 -23.47 -37.60 -31.60
N ASP A 508 -23.04 -36.41 -31.17
CA ASP A 508 -23.78 -35.16 -31.33
C ASP A 508 -23.34 -34.38 -32.59
N ILE A 509 -22.34 -34.90 -33.32
CA ILE A 509 -21.80 -34.32 -34.55
C ILE A 509 -22.45 -35.02 -35.75
N ASP A 510 -23.41 -34.36 -36.41
CA ASP A 510 -24.00 -34.86 -37.65
C ASP A 510 -22.94 -34.92 -38.78
N THR A 511 -23.11 -35.88 -39.69
CA THR A 511 -22.30 -36.08 -40.90
C THR A 511 -22.27 -34.86 -41.83
N LYS A 512 -23.27 -33.96 -41.77
CA LYS A 512 -23.27 -32.68 -42.49
C LYS A 512 -22.30 -31.66 -41.90
N THR A 513 -22.11 -31.68 -40.59
CA THR A 513 -21.17 -30.81 -39.88
C THR A 513 -19.73 -31.07 -40.29
N LEU A 514 -19.40 -32.31 -40.71
CA LEU A 514 -18.08 -32.71 -41.21
C LEU A 514 -17.75 -32.20 -42.63
N ARG A 515 -18.70 -31.56 -43.33
CA ARG A 515 -18.47 -30.99 -44.67
C ARG A 515 -17.97 -29.53 -44.64
N PHE A 516 -18.03 -28.88 -43.50
CA PHE A 516 -17.54 -27.53 -43.23
C PHE A 516 -16.47 -27.59 -42.14
#